data_AF-A0A529ZRX0-F1
#
_entry.id   AF-A0A529ZRX0-F1
#
_cell.length_a   1.000
_cell.length_b   1.000
_cell.length_c   1.000
_cell.angle_alpha   90.00
_cell.angle_beta   90.00
_cell.angle_gamma   90.00
#
_symmetry.space_group_name_H-M   'P 1'
#
loop_
_entity.id
_entity.type
_entity.pdbx_description
1 polymer ?
#
loop_
_entity_poly.entity_id
_entity_poly.type
_entity_poly.pdbx_seq_one_letter_code
_entity_poly.pdbx_strand_id
1 'polypeptide(L)' 'PLRPHDLRHRFAVTRLGLWHQQRADVQALLPLLATYLGHASYSDTAYYLTGSADLLAIAAERAFLDGGAA' A
#
# COMPACT_ATOMS: atom_id res chain seq x y z
N PRO A 1 6.37 -0.16 -23.68
CA PRO A 1 7.15 -1.38 -23.37
C PRO A 1 7.14 -1.58 -21.85
N LEU A 2 7.02 -2.82 -21.37
CA LEU A 2 7.03 -3.10 -19.93
C LEU A 2 8.43 -2.89 -19.38
N ARG A 3 8.59 -1.98 -18.41
CA ARG A 3 9.88 -1.68 -17.78
C ARG A 3 9.98 -2.39 -16.42
N PRO A 4 11.21 -2.71 -15.95
CA PRO A 4 11.39 -3.29 -14.62
C PRO A 4 10.74 -2.50 -13.48
N HIS A 5 10.70 -1.16 -13.60
CA HIS A 5 10.03 -0.31 -12.63
C HIS A 5 8.51 -0.54 -12.56
N ASP A 6 7.88 -0.87 -13.68
CA ASP A 6 6.44 -1.13 -13.75
C ASP A 6 6.08 -2.42 -13.00
N LEU A 7 6.95 -3.44 -13.07
CA LEU A 7 6.82 -4.69 -12.30
C LEU A 7 6.98 -4.45 -10.80
N ARG A 8 7.98 -3.65 -10.42
CA ARG A 8 8.25 -3.29 -9.03
C ARG A 8 7.07 -2.54 -8.40
N HIS A 9 6.53 -1.57 -9.14
CA HIS A 9 5.33 -0.83 -8.75
C HIS A 9 4.12 -1.76 -8.59
N ARG A 10 3.87 -2.61 -9.60
CA ARG A 10 2.75 -3.56 -9.55
C ARG A 10 2.85 -4.52 -8.36
N PHE A 11 4.03 -5.06 -8.08
CA PHE A 11 4.26 -5.92 -6.93
C PHE A 11 3.94 -5.19 -5.60
N ALA A 12 4.45 -3.96 -5.43
CA ALA A 12 4.25 -3.20 -4.21
C ALA A 12 2.75 -2.90 -3.97
N VAL A 13 2.03 -2.43 -5.00
CA VAL A 13 0.59 -2.14 -4.91
C VAL A 13 -0.22 -3.39 -4.64
N THR A 14 0.04 -4.49 -5.35
CA THR A 14 -0.67 -5.77 -5.11
C THR A 14 -0.42 -6.30 -3.70
N ARG A 15 0.81 -6.19 -3.17
CA ARG A 15 1.12 -6.64 -1.81
C ARG A 15 0.38 -5.81 -0.75
N LEU A 16 0.38 -4.49 -0.90
CA LEU A 16 -0.34 -3.58 0.00
C LEU A 16 -1.84 -3.87 -0.02
N GLY A 17 -2.43 -4.04 -1.21
CA GLY A 17 -3.84 -4.41 -1.35
C GLY A 17 -4.20 -5.72 -0.64
N LEU A 18 -3.36 -6.76 -0.75
CA LEU A 18 -3.55 -8.02 -0.04
C LEU A 18 -3.50 -7.86 1.49
N TRP A 19 -2.53 -7.09 2.01
CA TRP A 19 -2.45 -6.83 3.45
C TRP A 19 -3.66 -6.04 3.97
N HIS A 20 -4.17 -5.10 3.17
CA HIS A 20 -5.41 -4.40 3.50
C HIS A 20 -6.61 -5.37 3.55
N GLN A 21 -6.77 -6.26 2.57
CA GLN A 21 -7.83 -7.29 2.56
C GLN A 21 -7.73 -8.24 3.77
N GLN A 22 -6.51 -8.55 4.20
CA GLN A 22 -6.24 -9.38 5.37
C GLN A 22 -6.40 -8.64 6.70
N ARG A 23 -6.73 -7.34 6.67
CA ARG A 23 -6.75 -6.45 7.84
C ARG A 23 -5.43 -6.45 8.63
N ALA A 24 -4.31 -6.70 7.96
CA ALA A 24 -3.00 -6.65 8.57
C ALA A 24 -2.60 -5.21 8.90
N ASP A 25 -1.72 -5.04 9.88
CA ASP A 25 -1.14 -3.72 10.19
C ASP A 25 -0.11 -3.36 9.10
N VAL A 26 -0.60 -2.65 8.07
CA VAL A 26 0.21 -2.23 6.93
C VAL A 26 1.36 -1.31 7.36
N GLN A 27 1.17 -0.49 8.39
CA GLN A 27 2.21 0.42 8.87
C GLN A 27 3.35 -0.38 9.53
N ALA A 28 3.03 -1.43 10.29
CA ALA A 28 4.02 -2.33 10.87
C ALA A 28 4.75 -3.20 9.81
N LEU A 29 4.09 -3.49 8.68
CA LEU A 29 4.63 -4.34 7.61
C LEU A 29 5.41 -3.56 6.52
N LEU A 30 5.23 -2.24 6.45
CA LEU A 30 5.93 -1.38 5.50
C LEU A 30 7.46 -1.48 5.55
N PRO A 31 8.12 -1.54 6.73
CA PRO A 31 9.57 -1.74 6.79
C PRO A 31 10.03 -3.04 6.14
N LEU A 32 9.25 -4.12 6.26
CA LEU A 32 9.56 -5.40 5.61
C LEU A 32 9.47 -5.27 4.08
N LEU A 33 8.45 -4.59 3.59
CA LEU A 33 8.30 -4.31 2.15
C LEU A 33 9.44 -3.42 1.63
N ALA A 34 9.88 -2.44 2.43
CA ALA A 34 11.01 -1.57 2.10
C ALA A 34 12.29 -2.39 1.91
N THR A 35 12.59 -3.30 2.85
CA THR A 35 13.74 -4.21 2.75
C THR A 35 13.66 -5.08 1.50
N TYR A 36 12.48 -5.66 1.21
CA TYR A 36 12.29 -6.49 0.03
C TYR A 36 12.51 -5.74 -1.28
N LEU A 37 12.08 -4.47 -1.33
CA LEU A 37 12.23 -3.60 -2.49
C LEU A 37 13.62 -2.95 -2.61
N GLY A 38 14.50 -3.16 -1.62
CA GLY A 38 15.81 -2.52 -1.55
C GLY A 38 15.74 -1.02 -1.29
N HIS A 39 14.68 -0.54 -0.64
CA HIS A 39 14.54 0.87 -0.29
C HIS A 39 15.36 1.23 0.95
N ALA A 40 16.12 2.32 0.84
CA ALA A 40 16.87 2.87 1.96
C ALA A 40 16.00 3.70 2.91
N SER A 41 14.90 4.27 2.40
CA SER A 41 13.98 5.09 3.18
C SER A 41 12.58 4.48 3.27
N TYR A 42 11.97 4.67 4.45
CA TYR A 42 10.56 4.38 4.68
C TYR A 42 9.66 5.11 3.68
N SER A 43 9.97 6.38 3.41
CA SER A 43 9.15 7.26 2.55
C SER A 43 9.05 6.76 1.11
N ASP A 44 10.10 6.10 0.60
CA ASP A 44 10.11 5.53 -0.75
C ASP A 44 9.09 4.40 -0.89
N THR A 45 8.84 3.67 0.20
CA THR A 45 7.85 2.59 0.24
C THR A 45 6.46 3.12 0.56
N ALA A 46 6.38 4.09 1.47
CA ALA A 46 5.13 4.75 1.83
C ALA A 46 4.50 5.50 0.65
N TYR A 47 5.29 5.90 -0.36
CA TYR A 47 4.77 6.44 -1.62
C TYR A 47 3.71 5.55 -2.29
N TYR A 48 3.82 4.22 -2.15
CA TYR A 48 2.83 3.31 -2.72
C TYR A 48 1.48 3.35 -2.01
N LEU A 49 1.42 3.80 -0.74
CA LEU A 49 0.18 3.98 0.00
C LEU A 49 -0.67 5.13 -0.55
N THR A 50 -0.01 6.21 -0.96
CA THR A 50 -0.67 7.44 -1.42
C THR A 50 -0.84 7.47 -2.94
N GLY A 51 -0.07 6.66 -3.68
CA GLY A 51 -0.01 6.70 -5.14
C GLY A 51 -0.96 5.76 -5.89
N SER A 52 -1.76 4.92 -5.24
CA SER A 52 -2.63 3.95 -5.94
C SER A 52 -4.12 4.17 -5.66
N ALA A 53 -4.92 4.26 -6.74
CA ALA A 53 -6.37 4.45 -6.69
C ALA A 53 -7.07 3.34 -5.88
N ASP A 54 -6.53 2.13 -5.90
CA ASP A 54 -7.05 0.99 -5.14
C ASP A 54 -6.94 1.22 -3.62
N LEU A 55 -5.87 1.86 -3.15
CA LEU A 55 -5.71 2.17 -1.73
C LEU A 55 -6.55 3.38 -1.30
N LEU A 56 -6.77 4.34 -2.19
CA LEU A 56 -7.75 5.40 -1.97
C LEU A 56 -9.18 4.85 -1.88
N ALA A 57 -9.53 3.85 -2.69
CA ALA A 57 -10.83 3.19 -2.60
C ALA A 57 -11.01 2.44 -1.27
N ILE A 58 -9.98 1.72 -0.82
CA ILE A 58 -9.99 1.04 0.50
C ILE A 58 -10.04 2.06 1.65
N ALA A 59 -9.29 3.16 1.55
CA ALA A 59 -9.31 4.23 2.56
C ALA A 59 -10.68 4.92 2.62
N ALA A 60 -11.29 5.19 1.46
CA ALA A 60 -12.63 5.73 1.36
C ALA A 60 -13.66 4.79 1.97
N GLU A 61 -13.62 3.49 1.64
CA GLU A 61 -14.50 2.47 2.23
C GLU A 61 -14.44 2.50 3.77
N ARG A 62 -13.24 2.56 4.35
CA ARG A 62 -13.09 2.66 5.82
C ARG A 62 -13.63 3.98 6.38
N ALA A 63 -13.34 5.11 5.74
CA ALA A 63 -13.85 6.42 6.17
C ALA A 63 -15.38 6.48 6.13
N PHE A 64 -16.02 5.85 5.13
CA PHE A 64 -17.47 5.80 5.01
C PHE A 64 -18.12 4.78 5.97
N LEU A 65 -17.44 3.71 6.34
CA LEU A 65 -17.91 2.75 7.35
C LEU A 65 -17.78 3.28 8.79
N ASP A 66 -16.69 4.01 9.10
CA ASP A 66 -16.45 4.59 10.42
C ASP A 66 -17.22 5.92 10.63
N GLY A 67 -17.67 6.57 9.56
CA GLY A 67 -18.45 7.82 9.59
C GLY A 67 -19.95 7.69 9.92
N GLY A 68 -20.45 6.47 10.14
CA GLY A 68 -21.86 6.20 10.50
C GLY A 68 -22.14 6.12 12.01
N ALA A 69 -21.15 6.38 12.87
CA ALA A 69 -21.26 6.29 14.33
C ALA A 69 -21.02 7.66 15.00
N ALA A 70 -21.67 8.71 14.50
CA ALA A 70 -21.77 10.02 15.15
C ALA A 70 -23.23 10.45 15.25
#